data_AF-A0A3B0MXD6-F1
#
_entry.id   AF-A0A3B0MXD6-F1
#
_cell.length_a   1.000
_cell.length_b   1.000
_cell.length_c   1.000
_cell.angle_alpha   90.00
_cell.angle_beta   90.00
_cell.angle_gamma   90.00
#
_symmetry.space_group_name_H-M   'P 1'
#
loop_
_entity.id
_entity.type
_entity.pdbx_description
1 polymer ?
#
loop_
_entity_poly.entity_id
_entity_poly.type
_entity_poly.pdbx_seq_one_letter_code
_entity_poly.pdbx_strand_id
1 'polypeptide(L)'
;MPGPSISAADLTRRGSRALILGIGAIVGVLALTAVLLFLNLPDANAFNARVERVFVENADLTTGAEIKLLEILAQSGTAFSETLVSYRIVIFVLLVFATGLLVTSLFMVVTLVVLNRRLATVEKQGLQVSSLLIDRATNTVGINDMEFRLTPAAVETLAVLAEARLDDDMLTGSAIEAVISGRSEADCDEAAGATRIKRLRDSLGNQLVSEVLVKNVARQGYMLAIDARVIDLR
;
A
#
# COMPACT_ATOMS: atom_id res chain seq x y z
N MET A 1 15.63 -24.56 -20.60
CA MET A 1 14.46 -24.63 -19.71
C MET A 1 14.08 -23.21 -19.31
N PRO A 2 12.88 -22.71 -19.63
CA PRO A 2 12.44 -21.41 -19.14
C PRO A 2 12.14 -21.53 -17.64
N GLY A 3 12.67 -20.61 -16.83
CA GLY A 3 12.39 -20.54 -15.40
C GLY A 3 10.90 -20.23 -15.11
N PRO A 4 10.41 -20.52 -13.90
CA PRO A 4 9.01 -20.33 -13.56
C PRO A 4 8.63 -18.85 -13.71
N SER A 5 7.75 -18.57 -14.67
CA SER A 5 7.16 -17.26 -14.88
C SER A 5 6.22 -16.91 -13.73
N ILE A 6 6.70 -16.12 -12.77
CA ILE A 6 5.85 -15.54 -11.73
C ILE A 6 5.09 -14.38 -12.37
N SER A 7 3.82 -14.62 -12.71
CA SER A 7 2.93 -13.59 -13.26
C SER A 7 2.57 -12.57 -12.17
N ALA A 8 2.53 -11.27 -12.51
CA ALA A 8 2.14 -10.20 -11.59
C ALA A 8 0.74 -10.40 -10.98
N ALA A 9 -0.13 -11.17 -11.65
CA ALA A 9 -1.44 -11.58 -11.13
C ALA A 9 -1.35 -12.60 -9.98
N ASP A 10 -0.31 -13.43 -9.93
CA ASP A 10 -0.09 -14.37 -8.82
C ASP A 10 0.41 -13.66 -7.56
N LEU A 11 1.17 -12.58 -7.72
CA LEU A 11 1.65 -11.74 -6.61
C LEU A 11 0.50 -10.97 -5.93
N THR A 12 -0.48 -10.50 -6.69
CA THR A 12 -1.65 -9.77 -6.14
C THR A 12 -2.62 -10.70 -5.42
N ARG A 13 -2.89 -11.90 -5.96
CA ARG A 13 -3.71 -12.93 -5.28
C ARG A 13 -3.03 -13.52 -4.06
N ARG A 14 -1.71 -13.75 -4.10
CA ARG A 14 -0.95 -14.23 -2.94
C ARG A 14 -0.93 -13.20 -1.81
N GLY A 15 -0.80 -11.91 -2.13
CA GLY A 15 -0.83 -10.83 -1.13
C GLY A 15 -2.16 -10.74 -0.37
N SER A 16 -3.31 -10.80 -1.05
CA SER A 16 -4.61 -10.74 -0.37
C SER A 16 -4.93 -12.00 0.43
N ARG A 17 -4.54 -13.19 -0.08
CA ARG A 17 -4.75 -14.46 0.61
C ARG A 17 -3.83 -14.61 1.82
N ALA A 18 -2.55 -14.24 1.70
CA ALA A 18 -1.61 -14.23 2.81
C ALA A 18 -2.09 -13.32 3.94
N LEU A 19 -2.72 -12.20 3.59
CA LEU A 19 -3.29 -11.26 4.54
C LEU A 19 -4.52 -11.83 5.26
N ILE A 20 -5.46 -12.43 4.54
CA ILE A 20 -6.63 -13.08 5.15
C ILE A 20 -6.21 -14.26 6.04
N LEU A 21 -5.25 -15.06 5.59
CA LEU A 21 -4.68 -16.15 6.36
C LEU A 21 -3.94 -15.64 7.60
N GLY A 22 -3.22 -14.52 7.48
CA GLY A 22 -2.55 -13.86 8.60
C GLY A 22 -3.52 -13.34 9.66
N ILE A 23 -4.61 -12.67 9.23
CA ILE A 23 -5.69 -12.23 10.12
C ILE A 23 -6.31 -13.44 10.82
N GLY A 24 -6.66 -14.50 10.06
CA GLY A 24 -7.25 -15.71 10.61
C GLY A 24 -6.33 -16.42 11.62
N ALA A 25 -5.03 -16.49 11.34
CA ALA A 25 -4.05 -17.09 12.23
C ALA A 25 -3.91 -16.30 13.56
N ILE A 26 -3.84 -14.97 13.48
CA ILE A 26 -3.74 -14.11 14.68
C ILE A 26 -5.01 -14.23 15.53
N VAL A 27 -6.19 -14.16 14.92
CA VAL A 27 -7.47 -14.35 15.63
C VAL A 27 -7.53 -15.73 16.27
N GLY A 28 -7.07 -16.77 15.56
CA GLY A 28 -6.98 -18.13 16.09
C GLY A 28 -6.05 -18.25 17.30
N VAL A 29 -4.86 -17.64 17.25
CA VAL A 29 -3.91 -17.62 18.38
C VAL A 29 -4.48 -16.85 19.57
N LEU A 30 -5.16 -15.73 19.34
CA LEU A 30 -5.80 -14.95 20.40
C LEU A 30 -6.93 -15.73 21.07
N ALA A 31 -7.80 -16.38 20.28
CA ALA A 31 -8.86 -17.23 20.81
C ALA A 31 -8.28 -18.41 21.61
N LEU A 32 -7.25 -19.07 21.10
CA LEU A 32 -6.57 -20.16 21.80
C LEU A 32 -5.96 -19.66 23.12
N THR A 33 -5.30 -18.51 23.11
CA THR A 33 -4.70 -17.90 24.29
C THR A 33 -5.76 -17.55 25.33
N ALA A 34 -6.89 -17.00 24.91
CA ALA A 34 -8.03 -16.69 25.79
C ALA A 34 -8.59 -17.96 26.47
N VAL A 35 -8.77 -19.05 25.70
CA VAL A 35 -9.23 -20.34 26.22
C VAL A 35 -8.22 -20.93 27.21
N LEU A 36 -6.94 -20.97 26.84
CA LEU A 36 -5.87 -21.49 27.71
C LEU A 36 -5.77 -20.69 29.02
N LEU A 37 -5.95 -19.37 28.96
CA LEU A 37 -5.94 -18.51 30.14
C LEU A 37 -7.14 -18.81 31.05
N PHE A 38 -8.33 -19.02 30.49
CA PHE A 38 -9.53 -19.38 31.27
C PHE A 38 -9.47 -20.76 31.92
N LEU A 39 -8.80 -21.73 31.26
CA LEU A 39 -8.60 -23.06 31.82
C LEU A 39 -7.57 -23.09 32.96
N ASN A 40 -6.56 -22.21 32.92
CA ASN A 40 -5.50 -22.16 33.92
C ASN A 40 -5.78 -21.20 35.09
N LEU A 41 -6.82 -20.36 35.00
CA LEU A 41 -7.22 -19.48 36.10
C LEU A 41 -7.76 -20.30 37.28
N PRO A 42 -7.19 -20.17 38.50
CA PRO A 42 -7.68 -20.88 39.66
C PRO A 42 -9.14 -20.52 39.95
N ASP A 43 -9.93 -21.52 40.32
CA ASP A 43 -11.28 -21.30 40.82
C ASP A 43 -11.21 -20.49 42.11
N ALA A 44 -12.06 -19.47 42.23
CA ALA A 44 -12.12 -18.59 43.38
C ALA A 44 -12.45 -19.38 44.66
N ASN A 45 -13.21 -20.48 44.53
CA ASN A 45 -13.56 -21.34 45.65
C ASN A 45 -12.51 -22.42 45.99
N ALA A 46 -11.40 -22.50 45.25
CA ALA A 46 -10.38 -23.53 45.45
C ALA A 46 -9.71 -23.45 46.83
N PHE A 47 -9.62 -22.25 47.42
CA PHE A 47 -9.10 -22.05 48.77
C PHE A 47 -10.05 -22.62 49.83
N ASN A 48 -11.32 -22.21 49.81
CA ASN A 48 -12.33 -22.68 50.76
C ASN A 48 -12.52 -24.21 50.68
N ALA A 49 -12.54 -24.77 49.47
CA ALA A 49 -12.66 -26.22 49.27
C ALA A 49 -11.46 -27.00 49.86
N ARG A 50 -10.24 -26.43 49.83
CA ARG A 50 -9.07 -27.04 50.47
C ARG A 50 -9.13 -26.93 51.98
N VAL A 51 -9.58 -25.80 52.52
CA VAL A 51 -9.76 -25.61 53.97
C VAL A 51 -10.82 -26.56 54.52
N GLU A 52 -11.96 -26.69 53.82
CA GLU A 52 -13.03 -27.65 54.16
C GLU A 52 -12.51 -29.09 54.15
N ARG A 53 -11.78 -29.49 53.09
CA ARG A 53 -11.19 -30.84 53.00
C ARG A 53 -10.25 -31.13 54.17
N VAL A 54 -9.31 -30.23 54.46
CA VAL A 54 -8.35 -30.41 55.56
C VAL A 54 -9.08 -30.58 56.89
N PHE A 55 -10.18 -29.87 57.10
CA PHE A 55 -10.92 -29.96 58.36
C PHE A 55 -11.75 -31.25 58.48
N VAL A 56 -12.44 -31.67 57.41
CA VAL A 56 -13.20 -32.94 57.40
C VAL A 56 -12.28 -34.15 57.59
N GLU A 57 -11.05 -34.08 57.08
CA GLU A 57 -10.06 -35.16 57.18
C GLU A 57 -9.36 -35.22 58.55
N ASN A 58 -9.36 -34.14 59.36
CA ASN A 58 -8.68 -34.07 60.65
C ASN A 58 -9.68 -34.03 61.83
N ALA A 59 -9.88 -35.17 62.48
CA ALA A 59 -10.83 -35.34 63.59
C ALA A 59 -10.45 -34.60 64.89
N ASP A 60 -9.21 -34.12 65.02
CA ASP A 60 -8.71 -33.43 66.23
C ASP A 60 -9.10 -31.95 66.30
N LEU A 61 -9.66 -31.36 65.23
CA LEU A 61 -9.97 -29.92 65.14
C LEU A 61 -11.39 -29.55 65.63
N THR A 62 -11.91 -30.21 66.67
CA THR A 62 -13.31 -30.06 67.11
C THR A 62 -13.48 -29.14 68.32
N THR A 63 -12.42 -28.52 68.83
CA THR A 63 -12.51 -27.62 69.98
C THR A 63 -12.91 -26.19 69.60
N GLY A 64 -13.53 -25.44 70.53
CA GLY A 64 -14.12 -24.14 70.23
C GLY A 64 -13.14 -23.05 69.73
N ALA A 65 -11.86 -23.16 70.06
CA ALA A 65 -10.83 -22.25 69.54
C ALA A 65 -10.51 -22.52 68.06
N GLU A 66 -10.49 -23.79 67.66
CA GLU A 66 -10.24 -24.24 66.29
C GLU A 66 -11.43 -23.93 65.38
N ILE A 67 -12.66 -24.06 65.90
CA ILE A 67 -13.88 -23.65 65.19
C ILE A 67 -13.86 -22.14 64.91
N LYS A 68 -13.42 -21.32 65.87
CA LYS A 68 -13.27 -19.86 65.66
C LYS A 68 -12.19 -19.51 64.64
N LEU A 69 -11.08 -20.24 64.63
CA LEU A 69 -10.05 -20.10 63.59
C LEU A 69 -10.59 -20.45 62.21
N LEU A 70 -11.43 -21.49 62.11
CA LEU A 70 -12.09 -21.86 60.86
C LEU A 70 -13.06 -20.79 60.39
N GLU A 71 -13.84 -20.18 61.28
CA GLU A 71 -14.73 -19.08 60.93
C GLU A 71 -13.95 -17.88 60.36
N ILE A 72 -12.82 -17.53 60.98
CA ILE A 72 -11.94 -16.45 60.50
C ILE A 72 -11.28 -16.82 59.16
N LEU A 73 -10.82 -18.06 58.98
CA LEU A 73 -10.24 -18.55 57.74
C LEU A 73 -11.26 -18.62 56.61
N ALA A 74 -12.50 -19.01 56.90
CA ALA A 74 -13.60 -19.05 55.95
C ALA A 74 -13.98 -17.63 55.52
N GLN A 75 -14.12 -16.68 56.47
CA GLN A 75 -14.38 -15.26 56.15
C GLN A 75 -13.23 -14.60 55.38
N SER A 76 -11.99 -14.90 55.74
CA SER A 76 -10.81 -14.41 55.01
C SER A 76 -10.71 -15.06 53.61
N GLY A 77 -11.07 -16.33 53.51
CA GLY A 77 -11.11 -17.10 52.27
C GLY A 77 -12.20 -16.66 51.30
N THR A 78 -13.39 -16.32 51.79
CA THR A 78 -14.45 -15.73 50.97
C THR A 78 -14.06 -14.33 50.48
N ALA A 79 -13.49 -13.48 51.33
CA ALA A 79 -12.99 -12.18 50.91
C ALA A 79 -11.87 -12.31 49.84
N PHE A 80 -10.94 -13.25 50.02
CA PHE A 80 -9.90 -13.53 49.02
C PHE A 80 -10.50 -14.06 47.71
N SER A 81 -11.47 -14.98 47.78
CA SER A 81 -12.22 -15.48 46.63
C SER A 81 -12.90 -14.35 45.86
N GLU A 82 -13.58 -13.42 46.54
CA GLU A 82 -14.18 -12.24 45.90
C GLU A 82 -13.14 -11.38 45.17
N THR A 83 -11.96 -11.17 45.75
CA THR A 83 -10.87 -10.45 45.06
C THR A 83 -10.35 -11.19 43.83
N LEU A 84 -10.20 -12.51 43.88
CA LEU A 84 -9.79 -13.32 42.73
C LEU A 84 -10.83 -13.28 41.59
N VAL A 85 -12.13 -13.31 41.92
CA VAL A 85 -13.20 -13.13 40.93
C VAL A 85 -13.08 -11.75 40.27
N SER A 86 -12.85 -10.70 41.06
CA SER A 86 -12.71 -9.34 40.55
C SER A 86 -11.51 -9.22 39.60
N TYR A 87 -10.34 -9.77 39.96
CA TYR A 87 -9.18 -9.79 39.07
C TYR A 87 -9.43 -10.58 37.78
N ARG A 88 -10.14 -11.71 37.84
CA ARG A 88 -10.51 -12.49 36.65
C ARG A 88 -11.36 -11.67 35.66
N ILE A 89 -12.32 -10.91 36.17
CA ILE A 89 -13.17 -10.03 35.33
C ILE A 89 -12.33 -8.94 34.69
N VAL A 90 -11.46 -8.26 35.46
CA VAL A 90 -10.59 -7.21 34.93
C VAL A 90 -9.65 -7.73 33.83
N ILE A 91 -9.00 -8.88 34.07
CA ILE A 91 -8.12 -9.52 33.08
C ILE A 91 -8.91 -9.86 31.81
N PHE A 92 -10.13 -10.40 31.95
CA PHE A 92 -10.97 -10.72 30.80
C PHE A 92 -11.33 -9.48 29.98
N VAL A 93 -11.78 -8.40 30.64
CA VAL A 93 -12.12 -7.14 29.97
C VAL A 93 -10.90 -6.57 29.24
N LEU A 94 -9.74 -6.50 29.91
CA LEU A 94 -8.50 -6.02 29.30
C LEU A 94 -8.08 -6.86 28.08
N LEU A 95 -8.23 -8.19 28.16
CA LEU A 95 -7.91 -9.10 27.06
C LEU A 95 -8.85 -8.89 25.85
N VAL A 96 -10.14 -8.67 26.08
CA VAL A 96 -11.11 -8.35 25.03
C VAL A 96 -10.76 -7.01 24.37
N PHE A 97 -10.45 -5.97 25.15
CA PHE A 97 -10.04 -4.67 24.61
C PHE A 97 -8.74 -4.76 23.81
N ALA A 98 -7.72 -5.45 24.34
CA ALA A 98 -6.45 -5.64 23.64
C ALA A 98 -6.64 -6.40 22.31
N THR A 99 -7.48 -7.43 22.31
CA THR A 99 -7.84 -8.18 21.10
C THR A 99 -8.54 -7.29 20.08
N GLY A 100 -9.52 -6.49 20.50
CA GLY A 100 -10.24 -5.57 19.62
C GLY A 100 -9.34 -4.49 19.02
N LEU A 101 -8.43 -3.91 19.81
CA LEU A 101 -7.45 -2.93 19.33
C LEU A 101 -6.50 -3.54 18.29
N LEU A 102 -6.00 -4.76 18.54
CA LEU A 102 -5.10 -5.46 17.63
C LEU A 102 -5.80 -5.76 16.28
N VAL A 103 -7.03 -6.28 16.33
CA VAL A 103 -7.82 -6.55 15.12
C VAL A 103 -8.11 -5.27 14.33
N THR A 104 -8.49 -4.20 15.02
CA THR A 104 -8.76 -2.89 14.39
C THR A 104 -7.51 -2.31 13.74
N SER A 105 -6.38 -2.35 14.43
CA SER A 105 -5.08 -1.89 13.91
C SER A 105 -4.69 -2.65 12.64
N LEU A 106 -4.87 -3.98 12.63
CA LEU A 106 -4.58 -4.80 11.46
C LEU A 106 -5.49 -4.44 10.28
N PHE A 107 -6.80 -4.31 10.52
CA PHE A 107 -7.75 -3.87 9.49
C PHE A 107 -7.37 -2.50 8.89
N MET A 108 -6.92 -1.56 9.73
CA MET A 108 -6.44 -0.25 9.30
C MET A 108 -5.22 -0.37 8.37
N VAL A 109 -4.21 -1.17 8.75
CA VAL A 109 -3.01 -1.41 7.93
C VAL A 109 -3.38 -2.03 6.59
N VAL A 110 -4.28 -3.03 6.59
CA VAL A 110 -4.79 -3.65 5.36
C VAL A 110 -5.44 -2.64 4.44
N THR A 111 -6.35 -1.85 4.99
CA THR A 111 -7.08 -0.82 4.25
C THR A 111 -6.08 0.17 3.63
N LEU A 112 -5.11 0.64 4.42
CA LEU A 112 -4.06 1.56 3.96
C LEU A 112 -3.22 0.97 2.82
N VAL A 113 -2.81 -0.31 2.91
CA VAL A 113 -2.07 -0.98 1.83
C VAL A 113 -2.91 -1.09 0.56
N VAL A 114 -4.22 -1.38 0.68
CA VAL A 114 -5.12 -1.45 -0.48
C VAL A 114 -5.30 -0.07 -1.12
N LEU A 115 -5.48 0.99 -0.32
CA LEU A 115 -5.58 2.36 -0.83
C LEU A 115 -4.29 2.81 -1.52
N ASN A 116 -3.12 2.59 -0.90
CA ASN A 116 -1.83 2.94 -1.52
C ASN A 116 -1.62 2.22 -2.86
N ARG A 117 -2.04 0.96 -2.96
CA ARG A 117 -1.98 0.22 -4.23
C ARG A 117 -2.92 0.79 -5.29
N ARG A 118 -4.11 1.25 -4.90
CA ARG A 118 -5.05 1.92 -5.81
C ARG A 118 -4.48 3.26 -6.27
N LEU A 119 -3.94 4.07 -5.37
CA LEU A 119 -3.29 5.34 -5.71
C LEU A 119 -2.14 5.14 -6.70
N ALA A 120 -1.25 4.17 -6.47
CA ALA A 120 -0.16 3.86 -7.40
C ALA A 120 -0.64 3.38 -8.79
N THR A 121 -1.84 2.81 -8.87
CA THR A 121 -2.47 2.44 -10.15
C THR A 121 -3.12 3.64 -10.82
N VAL A 122 -3.76 4.51 -10.04
CA VAL A 122 -4.36 5.76 -10.50
C VAL A 122 -3.30 6.75 -10.95
N GLU A 123 -2.13 6.83 -10.32
CA GLU A 123 -1.01 7.63 -10.83
C GLU A 123 -0.56 7.14 -12.21
N LYS A 124 -0.55 5.82 -12.45
CA LYS A 124 -0.23 5.26 -13.76
C LYS A 124 -1.34 5.47 -14.81
N GLN A 125 -2.61 5.44 -14.39
CA GLN A 125 -3.76 5.64 -15.28
C GLN A 125 -4.05 7.12 -15.55
N GLY A 126 -3.78 8.01 -14.60
CA GLY A 126 -3.83 9.47 -14.73
C GLY A 126 -2.72 10.04 -15.62
N LEU A 127 -1.78 9.20 -16.05
CA LEU A 127 -0.78 9.53 -17.07
C LEU A 127 -1.24 9.21 -18.50
N GLN A 128 -2.49 8.76 -18.73
CA GLN A 128 -3.05 8.82 -20.08
C GLN A 128 -3.24 10.29 -20.47
N VAL A 129 -2.47 10.74 -21.45
CA VAL A 129 -2.61 12.05 -22.07
C VAL A 129 -3.96 12.08 -22.79
N SER A 130 -4.93 12.74 -22.17
CA SER A 130 -6.30 12.92 -22.66
C SER A 130 -6.44 14.21 -23.47
N SER A 131 -5.54 15.18 -23.26
CA SER A 131 -5.39 16.37 -24.09
C SER A 131 -3.93 16.78 -24.18
N LEU A 132 -3.49 17.16 -25.38
CA LEU A 132 -2.24 17.84 -25.65
C LEU A 132 -2.55 19.11 -26.44
N LEU A 133 -2.40 20.27 -25.81
CA LEU A 133 -2.52 21.58 -26.44
C LEU A 133 -1.12 22.18 -26.60
N ILE A 134 -0.75 22.54 -27.83
CA ILE A 134 0.51 23.23 -28.11
C ILE A 134 0.17 24.65 -28.57
N ASP A 135 0.60 25.66 -27.83
CA ASP A 135 0.49 27.07 -28.22
C ASP A 135 1.88 27.60 -28.60
N ARG A 136 2.11 27.78 -29.90
CA ARG A 136 3.39 28.27 -30.41
C ARG A 136 3.61 29.76 -30.12
N ALA A 137 2.53 30.55 -30.00
CA ALA A 137 2.62 31.99 -29.77
C ALA A 137 3.09 32.32 -28.35
N THR A 138 2.63 31.55 -27.36
CA THR A 138 2.98 31.76 -25.94
C THR A 138 4.10 30.85 -25.44
N ASN A 139 4.58 29.91 -26.27
CA ASN A 139 5.55 28.87 -25.92
C ASN A 139 5.09 28.01 -24.72
N THR A 140 3.79 27.73 -24.65
CA THR A 140 3.19 26.89 -23.61
C THR A 140 2.63 25.61 -24.20
N VAL A 141 2.70 24.54 -23.40
CA VAL A 141 2.18 23.24 -23.75
C VAL A 141 1.30 22.76 -22.60
N GLY A 142 0.02 22.57 -22.88
CA GLY A 142 -0.95 22.00 -21.96
C GLY A 142 -1.01 20.48 -22.14
N ILE A 143 -0.79 19.71 -21.07
CA ILE A 143 -0.98 18.26 -21.04
C ILE A 143 -2.00 17.98 -19.93
N ASN A 144 -3.18 17.47 -20.29
CA ASN A 144 -4.31 17.35 -19.36
C ASN A 144 -4.60 18.71 -18.68
N ASP A 145 -4.66 18.74 -17.35
CA ASP A 145 -4.88 19.96 -16.56
C ASP A 145 -3.57 20.69 -16.17
N MET A 146 -2.43 20.32 -16.77
CA MET A 146 -1.11 20.88 -16.47
C MET A 146 -0.60 21.75 -17.62
N GLU A 147 -0.06 22.93 -17.30
CA GLU A 147 0.56 23.84 -18.26
C GLU A 147 2.08 23.91 -18.05
N PHE A 148 2.84 23.69 -19.12
CA PHE A 148 4.30 23.71 -19.12
C PHE A 148 4.80 24.83 -20.02
N ARG A 149 5.68 25.68 -19.48
CA ARG A 149 6.36 26.72 -20.27
C ARG A 149 7.69 26.17 -20.76
N LEU A 150 7.81 26.03 -22.07
CA LEU A 150 8.97 25.41 -22.71
C LEU A 150 9.84 26.48 -23.41
N THR A 151 11.06 26.10 -23.77
CA THR A 151 11.88 26.93 -24.66
C THR A 151 11.35 26.86 -26.09
N PRO A 152 11.52 27.90 -26.92
CA PRO A 152 11.03 27.89 -28.30
C PRO A 152 11.52 26.66 -29.10
N ALA A 153 12.79 26.28 -28.92
CA ALA A 153 13.34 25.10 -29.57
C ALA A 153 12.67 23.78 -29.12
N ALA A 154 12.24 23.69 -27.86
CA ALA A 154 11.54 22.52 -27.34
C ALA A 154 10.08 22.48 -27.84
N VAL A 155 9.39 23.63 -27.92
CA VAL A 155 8.04 23.73 -28.50
C VAL A 155 8.04 23.30 -29.96
N GLU A 156 9.00 23.78 -30.76
CA GLU A 156 9.13 23.36 -32.16
C GLU A 156 9.41 21.86 -32.29
N THR A 157 10.29 21.30 -31.45
CA THR A 157 10.56 19.86 -31.46
C THR A 157 9.31 19.05 -31.13
N LEU A 158 8.51 19.50 -30.17
CA LEU A 158 7.25 18.82 -29.81
C LEU A 158 6.20 18.98 -30.92
N ALA A 159 6.13 20.14 -31.56
CA ALA A 159 5.19 20.40 -32.64
C ALA A 159 5.46 19.51 -33.86
N VAL A 160 6.72 19.35 -34.26
CA VAL A 160 7.12 18.44 -35.35
C VAL A 160 6.77 16.98 -35.03
N LEU A 161 6.99 16.54 -33.79
CA LEU A 161 6.59 15.21 -33.35
C LEU A 161 5.07 15.03 -33.28
N ALA A 162 4.33 16.08 -32.93
CA ALA A 162 2.87 16.08 -32.91
C ALA A 162 2.28 16.00 -34.32
N GLU A 163 2.84 16.74 -35.26
CA GLU A 163 2.47 16.72 -36.67
C GLU A 163 2.74 15.34 -37.29
N ALA A 164 3.94 14.79 -37.10
CA ALA A 164 4.23 13.41 -37.51
C ALA A 164 3.29 12.40 -36.86
N ARG A 165 2.85 12.63 -35.61
CA ARG A 165 1.90 11.73 -34.94
C ARG A 165 0.49 11.80 -35.55
N LEU A 166 0.04 12.97 -36.00
CA LEU A 166 -1.23 13.13 -36.71
C LEU A 166 -1.23 12.35 -38.04
N ASP A 167 -0.06 12.27 -38.68
CA ASP A 167 0.17 11.51 -39.92
C ASP A 167 0.54 10.03 -39.68
N ASP A 168 0.59 9.57 -38.42
CA ASP A 168 1.04 8.23 -37.99
C ASP A 168 2.49 7.89 -38.42
N ASP A 169 3.31 8.91 -38.63
CA ASP A 169 4.70 8.81 -39.06
C ASP A 169 5.68 8.75 -37.89
N MET A 170 6.81 8.08 -38.14
CA MET A 170 7.97 8.01 -37.25
C MET A 170 9.14 8.81 -37.81
N LEU A 171 9.74 9.66 -36.98
CA LEU A 171 10.86 10.51 -37.42
C LEU A 171 12.18 10.04 -36.82
N THR A 172 13.21 9.92 -37.66
CA THR A 172 14.61 9.75 -37.25
C THR A 172 15.15 11.05 -36.65
N GLY A 173 16.25 10.99 -35.89
CA GLY A 173 16.91 12.19 -35.38
C GLY A 173 17.32 13.16 -36.49
N SER A 174 17.81 12.64 -37.62
CA SER A 174 18.13 13.43 -38.82
C SER A 174 16.90 14.13 -39.40
N ALA A 175 15.78 13.42 -39.53
CA ALA A 175 14.53 13.99 -40.04
C ALA A 175 13.98 15.08 -39.13
N ILE A 176 14.02 14.89 -37.81
CA ILE A 176 13.61 15.92 -36.84
C ILE A 176 14.45 17.19 -37.02
N GLU A 177 15.77 17.06 -37.17
CA GLU A 177 16.65 18.22 -37.40
C GLU A 177 16.38 18.87 -38.75
N ALA A 178 16.13 18.08 -39.80
CA ALA A 178 15.85 18.57 -41.15
C ALA A 178 14.60 19.45 -41.17
N VAL A 179 13.51 18.99 -40.56
CA VAL A 179 12.24 19.73 -40.49
C VAL A 179 12.39 21.02 -39.68
N ILE A 180 13.05 20.96 -38.51
CA ILE A 180 13.21 22.14 -37.65
C ILE A 180 14.17 23.18 -38.24
N SER A 181 15.25 22.74 -38.90
CA SER A 181 16.28 23.64 -39.44
C SER A 181 16.04 24.06 -40.90
N GLY A 182 15.09 23.42 -41.60
CA GLY A 182 14.81 23.65 -43.01
C GLY A 182 15.92 23.17 -43.97
N ARG A 183 16.79 22.27 -43.50
CA ARG A 183 17.92 21.71 -44.27
C ARG A 183 17.56 20.35 -44.85
N SER A 184 18.32 19.90 -45.85
CA SER A 184 18.20 18.53 -46.36
C SER A 184 18.58 17.53 -45.27
N GLU A 185 17.84 16.43 -45.17
CA GLU A 185 18.10 15.37 -44.18
C GLU A 185 19.51 14.78 -44.32
N ALA A 186 20.06 14.73 -45.53
CA ALA A 186 21.42 14.25 -45.78
C ALA A 186 22.52 15.12 -45.14
N ASP A 187 22.20 16.39 -44.83
CA ASP A 187 23.13 17.35 -44.21
C ASP A 187 22.92 17.47 -42.69
N CYS A 188 22.00 16.68 -42.14
CA CYS A 188 21.59 16.70 -40.73
C CYS A 188 22.17 15.51 -39.97
N ASP A 189 22.62 15.76 -38.74
CA ASP A 189 23.19 14.75 -37.86
C ASP A 189 22.12 14.15 -36.94
N GLU A 190 22.02 12.81 -36.92
CA GLU A 190 21.16 12.05 -36.01
C GLU A 190 21.42 12.42 -34.54
N ALA A 191 22.68 12.71 -34.18
CA ALA A 191 23.05 13.08 -32.81
C ALA A 191 22.49 14.45 -32.40
N ALA A 192 22.31 15.37 -33.35
CA ALA A 192 21.69 16.68 -33.10
C ALA A 192 20.20 16.50 -32.76
N GLY A 193 19.48 15.70 -33.53
CA GLY A 193 18.08 15.34 -33.27
C GLY A 193 17.91 14.63 -31.93
N ALA A 194 18.75 13.63 -31.63
CA ALA A 194 18.73 12.95 -30.33
C ALA A 194 18.96 13.91 -29.15
N THR A 195 19.80 14.94 -29.33
CA THR A 195 20.04 15.99 -28.33
C THR A 195 18.81 16.87 -28.12
N ARG A 196 18.06 17.21 -29.18
CA ARG A 196 16.79 17.94 -29.06
C ARG A 196 15.75 17.17 -28.28
N ILE A 197 15.61 15.87 -28.56
CA ILE A 197 14.71 14.98 -27.80
C ILE A 197 15.12 14.94 -26.33
N LYS A 198 16.41 14.81 -26.04
CA LYS A 198 16.90 14.84 -24.66
C LYS A 198 16.54 16.15 -23.95
N ARG A 199 16.78 17.31 -24.59
CA ARG A 199 16.43 18.62 -24.02
C ARG A 199 14.93 18.83 -23.85
N LEU A 200 14.11 18.33 -24.77
CA LEU A 200 12.65 18.34 -24.65
C LEU A 200 12.21 17.56 -23.41
N ARG A 201 12.74 16.34 -23.22
CA ARG A 201 12.48 15.54 -22.02
C ARG A 201 12.93 16.24 -20.74
N ASP A 202 14.12 16.82 -20.75
CA ASP A 202 14.64 17.58 -19.60
C ASP A 202 13.75 18.80 -19.28
N SER A 203 13.20 19.47 -20.31
CA SER A 203 12.33 20.65 -20.16
C SER A 203 10.92 20.31 -19.68
N LEU A 204 10.41 19.12 -20.01
CA LEU A 204 9.11 18.64 -19.50
C LEU A 204 9.17 18.23 -18.02
N GLY A 205 10.37 18.16 -17.42
CA GLY A 205 10.61 18.19 -15.98
C GLY A 205 10.18 16.96 -15.18
N ASN A 206 9.23 16.16 -15.67
CA ASN A 206 8.76 14.95 -15.02
C ASN A 206 9.19 13.72 -15.83
N GLN A 207 10.04 12.88 -15.24
CA GLN A 207 10.52 11.62 -15.85
C GLN A 207 9.35 10.74 -16.31
N LEU A 208 8.21 10.79 -15.60
CA LEU A 208 7.00 10.06 -15.95
C LEU A 208 6.30 10.62 -17.20
N VAL A 209 6.25 11.94 -17.39
CA VAL A 209 5.63 12.59 -18.57
C VAL A 209 6.51 12.41 -19.80
N SER A 210 7.83 12.46 -19.64
CA SER A 210 8.80 12.32 -20.73
C SER A 210 8.84 10.91 -21.36
N GLU A 211 8.70 9.86 -20.54
CA GLU A 211 8.64 8.48 -21.04
C GLU A 211 7.28 8.15 -21.69
N VAL A 212 6.21 8.76 -21.19
CA VAL A 212 4.85 8.53 -21.71
C VAL A 212 4.56 9.37 -22.96
N LEU A 213 5.19 10.53 -23.15
CA LEU A 213 5.01 11.32 -24.37
C LEU A 213 5.89 10.87 -25.52
N VAL A 214 7.19 10.65 -25.33
CA VAL A 214 8.11 10.40 -26.46
C VAL A 214 8.68 8.98 -26.40
N LYS A 215 8.21 8.12 -27.30
CA LYS A 215 8.71 6.76 -27.47
C LYS A 215 9.90 6.76 -28.45
N ASN A 216 11.01 6.16 -28.02
CA ASN A 216 12.10 5.79 -28.93
C ASN A 216 11.91 4.33 -29.32
N VAL A 217 11.90 4.05 -30.62
CA VAL A 217 11.92 2.68 -31.13
C VAL A 217 13.30 2.45 -31.75
N ALA A 218 14.01 1.46 -31.21
CA ALA A 218 15.38 1.18 -31.62
C ALA A 218 15.45 0.97 -33.14
N ARG A 219 16.34 1.73 -33.79
CA ARG A 219 16.61 1.69 -35.24
C ARG A 219 15.46 2.19 -36.15
N GLN A 220 14.40 2.76 -35.58
CA GLN A 220 13.29 3.33 -36.34
C GLN A 220 13.12 4.84 -36.08
N GLY A 221 13.52 5.35 -34.91
CA GLY A 221 13.46 6.78 -34.58
C GLY A 221 12.59 7.10 -33.35
N TYR A 222 11.91 8.23 -33.38
CA TYR A 222 11.10 8.80 -32.30
C TYR A 222 9.65 9.05 -32.77
N MET A 223 8.69 8.84 -31.87
CA MET A 223 7.29 9.19 -32.08
C MET A 223 6.62 9.61 -30.76
N LEU A 224 5.50 10.32 -30.84
CA LEU A 224 4.66 10.52 -29.66
C LEU A 224 3.86 9.24 -29.34
N ALA A 225 3.78 8.87 -28.07
CA ALA A 225 3.05 7.68 -27.61
C ALA A 225 1.60 7.99 -27.17
N ILE A 226 1.02 9.08 -27.68
CA ILE A 226 -0.34 9.54 -27.38
C ILE A 226 -1.26 9.29 -28.59
N ASP A 227 -2.57 9.33 -28.37
CA ASP A 227 -3.56 9.22 -29.45
C ASP A 227 -3.55 10.49 -30.32
N ALA A 228 -3.62 10.36 -31.64
CA ALA A 228 -3.67 11.50 -32.55
C ALA A 228 -4.91 12.39 -32.31
N ARG A 229 -6.01 11.83 -31.79
CA ARG A 229 -7.27 12.54 -31.56
C ARG A 229 -7.23 13.55 -30.42
N VAL A 230 -6.21 13.48 -29.55
CA VAL A 230 -6.09 14.35 -28.37
C VAL A 230 -5.16 15.53 -28.61
N ILE A 231 -4.59 15.66 -29.81
CA ILE A 231 -3.63 16.70 -30.19
C ILE A 231 -4.39 17.91 -30.76
N ASP A 232 -4.17 19.08 -30.17
CA ASP A 232 -4.63 20.38 -30.68
C ASP A 232 -3.42 21.32 -30.84
N LEU A 233 -3.24 21.83 -32.06
CA LEU A 233 -2.13 22.70 -32.46
C LEU A 233 -2.68 24.12 -32.69
N ARG A 234 -2.21 25.08 -31.89
CA ARG A 234 -2.57 26.50 -31.98
C ARG A 234 -1.38 27.42 -32.22
#